data_AF-A0AAI9GIX6-F1
#
_entry.id   AF-A0AAI9GIX6-F1
#
_cell.length_a   1.000
_cell.length_b   1.000
_cell.length_c   1.000
_cell.angle_alpha   90.00
_cell.angle_beta   90.00
_cell.angle_gamma   90.00
#
_symmetry.space_group_name_H-M   'P 1'
#
loop_
_entity.id
_entity.type
_entity.pdbx_description
1 polymer ?
#
loop_
_entity_poly.entity_id
_entity_poly.type
_entity_poly.pdbx_seq_one_letter_code
_entity_poly.pdbx_strand_id
1 'polypeptide(L)'
;MIEKVAREYKNKTIIDFTPDLILRQSVTESAKNDDGYKTEEYHAFKNAEGDSLKVITLISYVLHGTYGYKGYWRVDNDGGCVWQITELDEKSPL
;
A
#
# COMPACT_ATOMS: atom_id res chain seq x y z
N MET A 1 -8.45 -9.56 -17.69
CA MET A 1 -8.64 -8.38 -16.81
C MET A 1 -7.43 -8.21 -15.90
N ILE A 2 -7.02 -9.24 -15.15
CA ILE A 2 -5.81 -9.26 -14.30
C ILE A 2 -4.52 -8.95 -15.08
N GLU A 3 -4.34 -9.51 -16.28
CA GLU A 3 -3.13 -9.22 -17.10
C GLU A 3 -3.04 -7.78 -17.61
N LYS A 4 -4.18 -7.12 -17.84
CA LYS A 4 -4.19 -5.72 -18.29
C LYS A 4 -3.82 -4.80 -17.12
N VAL A 5 -4.31 -5.13 -15.93
CA VAL A 5 -3.97 -4.42 -14.70
C VAL A 5 -2.48 -4.57 -14.38
N ALA A 6 -1.95 -5.80 -14.36
CA ALA A 6 -0.53 -6.03 -14.10
C ALA A 6 0.39 -5.38 -15.16
N ARG A 7 -0.06 -5.22 -16.41
CA ARG A 7 0.75 -4.63 -17.49
C ARG A 7 0.73 -3.10 -17.49
N GLU A 8 -0.41 -2.49 -17.21
CA GLU A 8 -0.58 -1.02 -17.28
C GLU A 8 -0.19 -0.29 -15.98
N TYR A 9 -0.04 -1.05 -14.89
CA TYR A 9 0.00 -0.50 -13.53
C TYR A 9 1.14 -0.99 -12.64
N LYS A 10 1.95 -1.95 -13.11
CA LYS A 10 3.16 -2.37 -12.39
C LYS A 10 4.15 -1.19 -12.30
N ASN A 11 4.68 -0.96 -11.09
CA ASN A 11 5.64 0.10 -10.74
C ASN A 11 5.11 1.55 -10.76
N LYS A 12 3.79 1.76 -10.78
CA LYS A 12 3.20 3.09 -10.55
C LYS A 12 2.94 3.29 -9.06
N THR A 13 3.14 4.51 -8.57
CA THR A 13 2.79 4.89 -7.20
C THR A 13 1.29 5.16 -7.10
N ILE A 14 0.71 5.09 -5.91
CA ILE A 14 -0.72 5.41 -5.68
C ILE A 14 -1.06 6.82 -6.22
N ILE A 15 -0.13 7.78 -6.12
CA ILE A 15 -0.27 9.14 -6.66
C ILE A 15 -0.34 9.15 -8.21
N ASP A 16 0.36 8.24 -8.89
CA ASP A 16 0.28 8.14 -10.35
C ASP A 16 -1.09 7.64 -10.84
N PHE A 17 -1.85 6.93 -9.98
CA PHE A 17 -3.24 6.51 -10.27
C PHE A 17 -4.23 7.60 -9.91
N THR A 18 -3.97 8.28 -8.79
CA THR A 18 -4.84 9.30 -8.24
C THR A 18 -4.05 10.59 -8.08
N PRO A 19 -3.86 11.37 -9.17
CA PRO A 19 -2.99 12.54 -9.17
C PRO A 19 -3.53 13.69 -8.31
N ASP A 20 -4.80 13.62 -7.90
CA ASP A 20 -5.42 14.56 -6.98
C ASP A 20 -5.38 14.10 -5.52
N LEU A 21 -4.63 13.03 -5.20
CA LEU A 21 -4.31 12.69 -3.81
C LEU A 21 -3.55 13.84 -3.16
N ILE A 22 -4.11 14.35 -2.07
CA ILE A 22 -3.48 15.37 -1.24
C ILE A 22 -3.02 14.70 0.05
N LEU A 23 -1.71 14.77 0.33
CA LEU A 23 -1.15 14.34 1.60
C LEU A 23 -1.56 15.33 2.71
N ARG A 24 -2.27 14.82 3.72
CA ARG A 24 -2.64 15.51 4.95
C ARG A 24 -2.16 14.68 6.13
N GLN A 25 -1.10 15.14 6.79
CA GLN A 25 -0.45 14.39 7.88
C GLN A 25 -0.04 12.99 7.41
N SER A 26 -0.59 11.93 8.02
CA SER A 26 -0.29 10.53 7.73
C SER A 26 -1.28 9.87 6.77
N VAL A 27 -2.13 10.68 6.12
CA VAL A 27 -3.24 10.24 5.29
C VAL A 27 -3.17 10.94 3.94
N THR A 28 -3.43 10.22 2.86
CA THR A 28 -3.60 10.81 1.51
C THR A 28 -5.04 10.65 1.07
N GLU A 29 -5.69 11.74 0.70
CA GLU A 29 -7.12 11.74 0.33
C GLU A 29 -7.33 12.41 -1.03
N SER A 30 -8.25 11.84 -1.80
CA SER A 30 -8.76 12.40 -3.05
C SER A 30 -10.23 12.74 -2.85
N ALA A 31 -10.51 14.04 -2.76
CA ALA A 31 -11.89 14.52 -2.70
C ALA A 31 -12.64 14.27 -4.02
N LYS A 32 -11.91 14.13 -5.14
CA LYS A 32 -12.51 13.92 -6.47
C LYS A 32 -12.97 12.49 -6.68
N ASN A 33 -12.17 11.52 -6.24
CA ASN A 33 -12.49 10.09 -6.36
C ASN A 33 -13.14 9.53 -5.10
N ASP A 34 -13.34 10.38 -4.09
CA ASP A 34 -13.99 10.04 -2.82
C ASP A 34 -13.27 8.93 -2.05
N ASP A 35 -11.96 8.78 -2.22
CA ASP A 35 -11.13 7.76 -1.59
C ASP A 35 -9.97 8.35 -0.77
N GLY A 36 -9.55 7.59 0.24
CA GLY A 36 -8.45 7.92 1.12
C GLY A 36 -7.59 6.69 1.41
N TYR A 37 -6.31 6.93 1.68
CA TYR A 37 -5.34 5.91 2.03
C TYR A 37 -4.58 6.35 3.28
N LYS A 38 -4.33 5.40 4.20
CA LYS A 38 -3.46 5.63 5.36
C LYS A 38 -2.65 4.39 5.68
N THR A 39 -1.41 4.59 6.12
CA THR A 39 -0.63 3.51 6.74
C THR A 39 -1.06 3.42 8.21
N GLU A 40 -1.46 2.23 8.64
CA GLU A 40 -1.91 1.99 10.02
C GLU A 40 -0.79 1.43 10.89
N GLU A 41 -0.13 0.37 10.42
CA GLU A 41 0.87 -0.36 11.20
C GLU A 41 2.11 -0.62 10.36
N TYR A 42 3.28 -0.64 11.02
CA TYR A 42 4.55 -1.07 10.48
C TYR A 42 5.18 -2.04 11.48
N HIS A 43 5.46 -3.26 11.02
CA HIS A 43 6.09 -4.32 11.79
C HIS A 43 7.39 -4.73 11.13
N ALA A 44 8.45 -4.86 11.92
CA ALA A 44 9.74 -5.37 11.45
C ALA A 44 10.14 -6.58 12.30
N PHE A 45 10.28 -7.71 11.64
CA PHE A 45 10.70 -8.98 12.21
C PHE A 45 12.11 -9.31 11.73
N LYS A 46 12.88 -10.02 12.55
CA LYS A 46 14.14 -10.64 12.14
C LYS A 46 14.07 -12.13 12.36
N ASN A 47 14.45 -12.92 11.37
CA ASN A 47 14.60 -14.36 11.55
C ASN A 47 15.92 -14.67 12.29
N ALA A 48 16.13 -15.95 12.62
CA ALA A 48 17.34 -16.41 13.31
C ALA A 48 18.62 -16.24 12.46
N GLU A 49 18.48 -16.14 11.13
CA GLU A 49 19.57 -15.95 10.17
C GLU A 49 19.94 -14.47 9.97
N GLY A 50 19.16 -13.56 10.55
CA GLY A 50 19.37 -12.11 10.50
C GLY A 50 18.61 -11.40 9.38
N ASP A 51 17.86 -12.13 8.54
CA ASP A 51 17.01 -11.54 7.51
C ASP A 51 15.88 -10.75 8.13
N SER A 52 15.59 -9.59 7.55
CA SER A 52 14.55 -8.69 8.04
C SER A 52 13.31 -8.82 7.17
N LEU A 53 12.19 -9.23 7.78
CA LEU A 53 10.87 -9.16 7.17
C LEU A 53 10.16 -7.91 7.69
N LYS A 54 9.83 -6.99 6.78
CA LYS A 54 9.08 -5.77 7.10
C LYS A 54 7.68 -5.88 6.50
N VAL A 55 6.66 -5.59 7.29
CA VAL A 55 5.25 -5.67 6.90
C VAL A 55 4.56 -4.37 7.27
N ILE A 56 3.76 -3.83 6.36
CA ILE A 56 2.87 -2.70 6.62
C ILE A 56 1.42 -3.06 6.41
N THR A 57 0.56 -2.32 7.09
CA THR A 57 -0.87 -2.28 6.85
C THR A 57 -1.23 -0.94 6.21
N LEU A 58 -1.69 -0.96 4.98
CA LEU A 58 -2.38 0.13 4.30
C LEU A 58 -3.91 -0.06 4.40
N ILE A 59 -4.61 1.01 4.73
CA ILE A 59 -6.08 1.06 4.70
C ILE A 59 -6.47 1.97 3.55
N SER A 60 -7.35 1.50 2.67
CA SER A 60 -8.11 2.34 1.76
C SER A 60 -9.56 2.47 2.23
N TYR A 61 -10.16 3.64 2.07
CA TYR A 61 -11.52 3.92 2.54
C TYR A 61 -12.18 4.97 1.66
N VAL A 62 -13.51 5.04 1.69
CA VAL A 62 -14.26 6.14 1.05
C VAL A 62 -14.46 7.30 2.02
N LEU A 63 -14.37 8.55 1.55
CA LEU A 63 -14.61 9.72 2.41
C LEU A 63 -16.10 9.83 2.77
N HIS A 64 -16.99 9.39 1.88
CA HIS A 64 -18.43 9.32 2.12
C HIS A 64 -18.95 7.89 1.96
N GLY A 65 -19.33 7.27 3.09
CA GLY A 65 -19.91 5.92 3.12
C GLY A 65 -19.31 5.04 4.20
N THR A 66 -19.49 3.72 4.07
CA THR A 66 -19.03 2.72 5.04
C THR A 66 -18.09 1.69 4.45
N TYR A 67 -17.57 1.92 3.24
CA TYR A 67 -16.63 1.02 2.59
C TYR A 67 -15.19 1.32 3.02
N GLY A 68 -14.48 0.27 3.42
CA GLY A 68 -13.05 0.32 3.70
C GLY A 68 -12.41 -1.04 3.46
N TYR A 69 -11.16 -1.04 3.04
CA TYR A 69 -10.36 -2.21 2.81
C TYR A 69 -9.03 -2.06 3.58
N LYS A 70 -8.67 -3.12 4.30
CA LYS A 70 -7.39 -3.26 5.00
C LYS A 70 -6.69 -4.47 4.42
N GLY A 71 -5.49 -4.27 3.90
CA GLY A 71 -4.62 -5.36 3.43
C GLY A 71 -3.36 -5.47 4.27
N TYR A 72 -2.46 -6.35 3.84
CA TYR A 72 -1.12 -6.47 4.41
C TYR A 72 -0.12 -6.49 3.27
N TRP A 73 1.01 -5.82 3.44
CA TRP A 73 2.02 -5.73 2.40
C TRP A 73 3.41 -5.94 2.98
N ARG A 74 4.20 -6.79 2.33
CA ARG A 74 5.63 -6.90 2.59
C ARG A 74 6.33 -5.69 2.00
N VAL A 75 7.26 -5.11 2.75
CA VAL A 75 8.13 -4.04 2.27
C VAL A 75 9.37 -4.67 1.66
N ASP A 76 9.47 -4.61 0.33
CA ASP A 76 10.59 -5.16 -0.42
C ASP A 76 11.79 -4.18 -0.46
N ASN A 77 11.51 -2.87 -0.47
CA ASN A 77 12.53 -1.82 -0.45
C ASN A 77 11.96 -0.51 0.12
N ASP A 78 12.56 -0.01 1.19
CA ASP A 78 12.23 1.26 1.86
C ASP A 78 13.36 2.31 1.80
N GLY A 79 14.42 2.07 1.01
CA GLY A 79 15.59 2.94 0.93
C GLY A 79 15.38 4.27 0.20
N GLY A 80 14.22 4.46 -0.46
CA GLY A 80 13.87 5.66 -1.20
C GLY A 80 12.66 6.41 -0.63
N CYS A 81 12.33 7.55 -1.23
CA CYS A 81 11.12 8.32 -0.86
C CYS A 81 9.81 7.60 -1.21
N VAL A 82 9.87 6.59 -2.09
CA VAL A 82 8.75 5.73 -2.48
C VAL A 82 9.14 4.31 -2.12
N TRP A 83 8.31 3.64 -1.34
CA TRP A 83 8.54 2.26 -0.94
C TRP A 83 8.01 1.29 -1.99
N GLN A 84 8.76 0.21 -2.22
CA GLN A 84 8.31 -0.92 -3.01
C GLN A 84 7.70 -1.95 -2.08
N ILE A 85 6.44 -2.30 -2.35
CA ILE A 85 5.67 -3.21 -1.52
C ILE A 85 4.99 -4.27 -2.36
N THR A 86 4.84 -5.46 -1.80
CA THR A 86 4.11 -6.58 -2.39
C THR A 86 2.97 -6.97 -1.46
N GLU A 87 1.75 -7.06 -1.99
CA GLU A 87 0.57 -7.50 -1.22
C GLU A 87 0.77 -8.94 -0.72
N LEU A 88 0.43 -9.16 0.55
CA LEU A 88 0.45 -10.47 1.19
C LEU A 88 -0.97 -11.04 1.21
N ASP A 89 -1.12 -12.19 0.60
CA ASP A 89 -2.32 -13.03 0.63
C ASP A 89 -2.00 -14.43 1.20
N GLU A 90 -3.00 -15.29 1.31
CA GLU A 90 -2.85 -16.67 1.82
C GLU A 90 -1.86 -17.53 1.02
N LYS A 91 -1.48 -17.10 -0.19
CA LYS A 91 -0.58 -17.83 -1.10
C LYS A 91 0.80 -17.18 -1.18
N SER A 92 1.01 -16.08 -0.50
CA SER A 92 2.24 -15.31 -0.57
C SER A 92 3.35 -16.03 0.18
N PRO A 93 4.51 -16.30 -0.46
CA PRO A 93 5.64 -16.88 0.24
C PRO A 93 6.17 -15.86 1.26
N LEU A 94 6.24 -16.30 2.52
CA LEU A 94 6.85 -15.55 3.63
C LEU A 94 8.37 -15.52 3.50
#